data_AF-A0A7W6D611-F1
#
_entry.id   AF-A0A7W6D611-F1
#
_cell.length_a   1.000
_cell.length_b   1.000
_cell.length_c   1.000
_cell.angle_alpha   90.00
_cell.angle_beta   90.00
_cell.angle_gamma   90.00
#
_symmetry.space_group_name_H-M   'P 1'
#
loop_
_entity.id
_entity.type
_entity.pdbx_description
1 polymer ?
#
loop_
_entity_poly.entity_id
_entity_poly.type
_entity_poly.pdbx_seq_one_letter_code
_entity_poly.pdbx_strand_id
1 'polypeptide(L)'
;MEVVYLPQAVADLRWMRRYYVSIFPQGAKRAREQVVATERLLSGNPHVGEMLGIADVREFPIRRTPFTFIYRIRSERVEILRVWDQRGDPGRFSV
;
A
#
# COMPACT_ATOMS: atom_id res chain seq x y z
N MET A 1 4.57 15.57 -2.41
CA MET A 1 3.38 15.47 -1.52
C MET A 1 3.71 14.59 -0.33
N GLU A 2 3.17 14.89 0.85
CA GLU A 2 3.37 14.02 2.01
C GLU A 2 2.62 12.70 1.83
N VAL A 3 3.23 11.56 2.16
CA VAL A 3 2.55 10.26 2.17
C VAL A 3 2.18 9.94 3.62
N VAL A 4 0.90 9.80 3.91
CA VAL A 4 0.38 9.50 5.25
C VAL A 4 -0.42 8.21 5.25
N TYR A 5 -0.33 7.44 6.33
CA TYR A 5 -1.07 6.19 6.50
C TYR A 5 -2.26 6.40 7.42
N LEU A 6 -3.45 5.99 6.95
CA LEU A 6 -4.62 5.91 7.83
C LEU A 6 -4.53 4.69 8.76
N PRO A 7 -5.30 4.66 9.88
CA PRO A 7 -5.19 3.62 10.90
C PRO A 7 -5.30 2.18 10.36
N GLN A 8 -6.20 1.96 9.38
CA GLN A 8 -6.41 0.68 8.72
C GLN A 8 -5.18 0.27 7.90
N ALA A 9 -4.58 1.19 7.15
CA ALA A 9 -3.34 0.93 6.42
C ALA A 9 -2.17 0.57 7.36
N VAL A 10 -2.09 1.16 8.55
CA VAL A 10 -1.08 0.78 9.55
C VAL A 10 -1.31 -0.66 10.04
N ALA A 11 -2.56 -1.09 10.21
CA ALA A 11 -2.87 -2.48 10.55
C ALA A 11 -2.49 -3.44 9.42
N ASP A 12 -2.72 -3.05 8.17
CA ASP A 12 -2.34 -3.82 6.99
C ASP A 12 -0.81 -3.93 6.85
N LEU A 13 -0.06 -2.85 7.11
CA LEU A 13 1.42 -2.89 7.16
C LEU A 13 1.95 -3.83 8.25
N ARG A 14 1.26 -3.90 9.42
CA ARG A 14 1.60 -4.90 10.44
C ARG A 14 1.38 -6.32 9.94
N TRP A 15 0.31 -6.55 9.15
CA TRP A 15 0.09 -7.85 8.49
C TRP A 15 1.21 -8.17 7.50
N MET A 16 1.53 -7.24 6.58
CA MET A 16 2.63 -7.39 5.63
C MET A 16 3.95 -7.72 6.33
N ARG A 17 4.27 -7.01 7.41
CA ARG A 17 5.47 -7.27 8.22
C ARG A 17 5.45 -8.67 8.82
N ARG A 18 4.33 -9.12 9.40
CA ARG A 18 4.20 -10.48 9.95
C ARG A 18 4.41 -11.54 8.88
N TYR A 19 3.84 -11.36 7.69
CA TYR A 19 4.04 -12.28 6.56
C TYR A 19 5.53 -12.42 6.21
N TYR A 20 6.24 -11.30 6.02
CA TYR A 20 7.66 -11.36 5.68
C TYR A 20 8.54 -11.86 6.84
N VAL A 21 8.16 -11.68 8.10
CA VAL A 21 8.95 -12.21 9.24
C VAL A 21 8.72 -13.71 9.44
N SER A 22 7.52 -14.22 9.18
CA SER A 22 7.14 -15.61 9.51
C SER A 22 7.17 -16.56 8.31
N ILE A 23 6.73 -16.12 7.14
CA ILE A 23 6.54 -16.98 5.96
C ILE A 23 7.70 -16.85 4.97
N PHE A 24 8.21 -15.62 4.76
CA PHE A 24 9.30 -15.39 3.80
C PHE A 24 10.36 -14.38 4.30
N PRO A 25 11.15 -14.74 5.34
CA PRO A 25 12.18 -13.88 5.95
C PRO A 25 13.19 -13.32 4.94
N GLN A 26 13.57 -14.11 3.95
CA GLN A 26 14.57 -13.73 2.94
C GLN A 26 14.10 -12.54 2.08
N GLY A 27 12.78 -12.32 1.99
CA GLY A 27 12.17 -11.21 1.26
C GLY A 27 12.00 -9.92 2.07
N ALA A 28 12.14 -9.96 3.40
CA ALA A 28 11.74 -8.86 4.28
C ALA A 28 12.47 -7.54 3.98
N LYS A 29 13.80 -7.59 3.77
CA LYS A 29 14.60 -6.40 3.43
C LYS A 29 14.13 -5.77 2.12
N ARG A 30 14.01 -6.59 1.06
CA ARG A 30 13.58 -6.12 -0.26
C ARG A 30 12.16 -5.57 -0.22
N ALA A 31 11.25 -6.20 0.52
CA ALA A 31 9.87 -5.72 0.65
C ALA A 31 9.82 -4.32 1.27
N ARG A 32 10.61 -4.07 2.32
CA ARG A 32 10.71 -2.74 2.93
C ARG A 32 11.27 -1.70 1.96
N GLU A 33 12.29 -2.06 1.18
CA GLU A 33 12.85 -1.17 0.14
C GLU A 33 11.80 -0.83 -0.93
N GLN A 34 10.96 -1.79 -1.32
CA GLN A 34 9.89 -1.55 -2.30
C GLN A 34 8.78 -0.67 -1.73
N VAL A 35 8.39 -0.83 -0.45
CA VAL A 35 7.45 0.10 0.22
C VAL A 35 7.97 1.54 0.13
N VAL A 36 9.22 1.77 0.54
CA VAL A 36 9.83 3.12 0.51
C VAL A 36 9.97 3.66 -0.91
N ALA A 37 10.32 2.81 -1.88
CA ALA A 37 10.39 3.22 -3.28
C ALA A 37 9.01 3.63 -3.82
N THR A 38 7.96 2.90 -3.46
CA THR A 38 6.59 3.23 -3.84
C THR A 38 6.11 4.52 -3.16
N GLU A 39 6.39 4.72 -1.87
CA GLU A 39 6.09 5.98 -1.17
C GLU A 39 6.72 7.19 -1.89
N ARG A 40 8.01 7.09 -2.25
CA ARG A 40 8.70 8.15 -3.00
C ARG A 40 8.06 8.40 -4.37
N LEU A 41 7.69 7.34 -5.08
CA LEU A 41 7.01 7.46 -6.36
C LEU A 41 5.67 8.18 -6.22
N LEU A 42 4.84 7.80 -5.23
CA LEU A 42 3.54 8.44 -5.00
C LEU A 42 3.69 9.88 -4.53
N SER A 43 4.72 10.19 -3.74
CA SER A 43 5.03 11.56 -3.31
C SER A 43 5.31 12.50 -4.48
N GLY A 44 6.04 12.03 -5.50
CA GLY A 44 6.40 12.80 -6.69
C GLY A 44 5.39 12.72 -7.84
N ASN A 45 4.67 11.60 -7.96
CA ASN A 45 3.72 11.31 -9.03
C ASN A 45 2.41 10.74 -8.46
N PRO A 46 1.63 11.53 -7.70
CA PRO A 46 0.46 11.06 -6.96
C PRO A 46 -0.64 10.47 -7.85
N HIS A 47 -0.71 10.87 -9.13
CA HIS A 47 -1.72 10.39 -10.08
C HIS A 47 -1.32 9.11 -10.83
N VAL A 48 -0.18 8.50 -10.53
CA VAL A 48 0.36 7.33 -11.25
C VAL A 48 -0.45 6.05 -11.07
N GLY A 49 -1.25 5.96 -10.00
CA GLY A 49 -2.14 4.82 -9.72
C GLY A 49 -3.40 4.82 -10.57
N GLU A 50 -3.87 3.60 -10.85
CA GLU A 50 -5.11 3.36 -11.58
C GLU A 50 -6.30 3.74 -10.71
N MET A 51 -7.29 4.40 -11.31
CA MET A 51 -8.48 4.84 -10.57
C MET A 51 -9.42 3.65 -10.38
N LEU A 52 -9.75 3.35 -9.13
CA LEU A 52 -10.82 2.41 -8.82
C LEU A 52 -12.14 3.14 -9.06
N GLY A 53 -13.11 2.52 -9.73
CA GLY A 53 -14.40 3.14 -10.11
C GLY A 53 -15.30 3.61 -8.95
N ILE A 54 -14.73 3.79 -7.76
CA ILE A 54 -15.37 4.23 -6.53
C ILE A 54 -14.62 5.47 -6.04
N ALA A 55 -15.30 6.62 -6.09
CA ALA A 55 -14.78 7.91 -5.64
C ALA A 55 -13.42 8.28 -6.28
N ASP A 56 -12.55 8.93 -5.53
CA ASP A 56 -11.20 9.36 -5.94
C ASP A 56 -10.10 8.37 -5.49
N VAL A 57 -10.48 7.10 -5.33
CA VAL A 57 -9.58 6.05 -4.87
C VAL A 57 -8.74 5.54 -6.02
N ARG A 58 -7.48 5.29 -5.73
CA ARG A 58 -6.49 4.77 -6.66
C ARG A 58 -5.82 3.55 -6.09
N GLU A 59 -5.39 2.66 -6.96
CA GLU A 59 -4.53 1.55 -6.60
C GLU A 59 -3.16 1.68 -7.27
N PHE A 60 -2.11 1.29 -6.54
CA PHE A 60 -0.78 1.20 -7.09
C PHE A 60 0.00 0.03 -6.46
N PRO A 61 0.45 -0.95 -7.27
CA PRO A 61 1.18 -2.11 -6.76
C PRO A 61 2.50 -1.76 -6.09
N ILE A 62 2.81 -2.40 -4.96
CA ILE A 62 4.16 -2.40 -4.39
C ILE A 62 4.96 -3.45 -5.14
N ARG A 63 5.74 -2.99 -6.12
CA ARG A 63 6.45 -3.84 -7.08
C ARG A 63 7.22 -4.97 -6.39
N ARG A 64 7.21 -6.16 -6.99
CA ARG A 64 7.89 -7.38 -6.49
C ARG A 64 7.41 -7.84 -5.10
N THR A 65 6.22 -7.41 -4.71
CA THR A 65 5.51 -7.94 -3.54
C THR A 65 4.08 -8.27 -3.99
N PRO A 66 3.37 -9.13 -3.24
CA PRO A 66 1.95 -9.38 -3.49
C PRO A 66 1.04 -8.29 -2.89
N PHE A 67 1.60 -7.13 -2.53
CA PHE A 67 0.87 -6.07 -1.84
C PHE A 67 0.64 -4.85 -2.73
N THR A 68 -0.49 -4.18 -2.51
CA THR A 68 -0.89 -2.98 -3.27
C THR A 68 -1.30 -1.87 -2.31
N PHE A 69 -0.89 -0.64 -2.61
CA PHE A 69 -1.43 0.53 -1.94
C PHE A 69 -2.76 0.93 -2.54
N ILE A 70 -3.78 1.03 -1.70
CA ILE A 70 -5.04 1.69 -2.02
C ILE A 70 -4.97 3.06 -1.37
N TYR A 71 -5.08 4.11 -2.16
CA TYR A 71 -4.82 5.46 -1.71
C TYR A 71 -5.75 6.48 -2.35
N ARG A 72 -5.74 7.69 -1.84
CA ARG A 72 -6.40 8.84 -2.45
C ARG A 72 -5.53 10.08 -2.31
N ILE A 73 -5.89 11.12 -3.04
CA ILE A 73 -5.16 12.39 -3.06
C ILE A 73 -6.03 13.45 -2.35
N ARG A 74 -5.49 14.11 -1.33
CA ARG A 74 -6.18 15.14 -0.56
C ARG A 74 -5.26 16.34 -0.38
N SER A 75 -5.64 17.50 -0.92
CA SER A 75 -4.85 18.73 -0.86
C SER A 75 -3.37 18.48 -1.15
N GLU A 76 -2.49 18.46 -0.14
CA GLU A 76 -1.04 18.31 -0.27
C GLU A 76 -0.50 16.91 0.12
N ARG A 77 -1.39 15.95 0.36
CA ARG A 77 -1.04 14.60 0.81
C ARG A 77 -1.64 13.47 -0.02
N VAL A 78 -0.89 12.38 -0.07
CA VAL A 78 -1.30 11.06 -0.50
C VAL A 78 -1.71 10.30 0.76
N GLU A 79 -3.00 10.00 0.90
CA GLU A 79 -3.51 9.23 2.02
C GLU A 79 -3.59 7.75 1.62
N ILE A 80 -2.71 6.92 2.20
CA ILE A 80 -2.79 5.48 2.06
C ILE A 80 -3.96 4.98 2.91
N LEU A 81 -5.01 4.54 2.23
CA LEU A 81 -6.22 4.02 2.83
C LEU A 81 -5.98 2.61 3.35
N ARG A 82 -5.38 1.74 2.52
CA ARG A 82 -5.16 0.30 2.77
C ARG A 82 -3.87 -0.21 2.15
N VAL A 83 -3.36 -1.32 2.67
CA VAL A 83 -2.28 -2.11 2.05
C VAL A 83 -2.77 -3.54 1.81
N TRP A 84 -3.33 -3.80 0.64
CA TRP A 84 -3.97 -5.09 0.36
C TRP A 84 -2.97 -6.17 -0.02
N ASP A 85 -3.10 -7.35 0.60
CA ASP A 85 -2.45 -8.58 0.14
C ASP A 85 -3.30 -9.20 -0.96
N GLN A 86 -2.86 -9.13 -2.21
CA GLN A 86 -3.61 -9.59 -3.39
C GLN A 86 -3.79 -11.12 -3.44
N ARG A 87 -3.20 -11.87 -2.51
CA ARG A 87 -3.34 -13.33 -2.40
C ARG A 87 -4.45 -13.74 -1.43
N GLY A 88 -4.90 -12.83 -0.57
CA GLY A 88 -5.95 -13.09 0.41
C GLY A 88 -7.34 -12.87 -0.17
N ASP A 89 -8.36 -13.41 0.48
CA ASP A 89 -9.76 -13.10 0.17
C ASP A 89 -9.99 -11.58 0.39
N PRO A 90 -10.37 -10.82 -0.66
CA PRO A 90 -10.66 -9.39 -0.54
C PRO A 90 -11.73 -9.06 0.51
N GLY A 91 -12.59 -10.02 0.89
CA GLY A 91 -13.59 -9.87 1.95
C GLY A 91 -12.99 -9.72 3.37
N ARG A 92 -11.71 -10.03 3.58
CA ARG A 92 -11.04 -9.84 4.89
C ARG A 92 -10.75 -8.37 5.20
N PHE A 93 -10.90 -7.51 4.20
CA PHE A 93 -10.62 -6.09 4.28
C PHE A 93 -11.89 -5.24 4.14
N SER A 94 -13.08 -5.79 4.35
CA SER A 94 -14.33 -5.02 4.40
C SER A 94 -14.23 -3.87 5.42
N VAL A 95 -14.65 -2.69 4.98
CA VAL A 95 -14.68 -1.44 5.73
C VAL A 95 -15.78 -1.48 6.78
#